data_AF-A0A0K0SX93-F1
#
_entry.id   AF-A0A0K0SX93-F1
#
_cell.length_a   1.000
_cell.length_b   1.000
_cell.length_c   1.000
_cell.angle_alpha   90.00
_cell.angle_beta   90.00
_cell.angle_gamma   90.00
#
_symmetry.space_group_name_H-M   'P 1'
#
loop_
_entity.id
_entity.type
_entity.pdbx_description
1 polymer ?
#
loop_
_entity_poly.entity_id
_entity_poly.type
_entity_poly.pdbx_seq_one_letter_code
_entity_poly.pdbx_strand_id
1 'polypeptide(L)'
;MFKLNKLLLAVAGTLIAGQVLAAPVTPADITAARGTGNLQEAWISGASAPTYNVFQGFAAGCDADTLSFFHDTTTAGAVRPGSAGDNLAYACTRGGVVSVLYHTIAGGSYNAFAPHVDGVSLTRVKSLDSTAGNGCVNSGATINVNDNQSATAVYRTCASGTAAALNDNAPALPAGGFSDVEAQLFGKDVSEFGTQSPAYVGQVFGVAVSKSLYRALQTAQGISRNTDALDPTFDPAYAPNISSAQYTALITGSYTNWSKLIPNNTTTPVRIGRRVNTSGTQASSNAFFLKNPCNGDPSIGGALIPQTAASAAGLGVSTYIVTEDSSTSSLKTKFTHPTNYVIGVMSLENDWDAETRTDRNGYRFIKLDGVHPETPVAGSGATKDVKARNKAVNGDYGFHMEMVSFVANSAAGTFGETVIGEIVGAFSTLSCADVPRGLTLNPEAGSACVAGEEVAKMTRGGNNCQANQMLF
;
A
#
# COMPACT_ATOMS: atom_id res chain seq x y z
N MET A 1 60.31 -42.42 -25.17
CA MET A 1 59.06 -41.66 -25.38
C MET A 1 57.89 -42.56 -25.02
N PHE A 2 57.35 -42.43 -23.81
CA PHE A 2 56.13 -43.14 -23.38
C PHE A 2 55.01 -42.11 -23.17
N LYS A 3 53.89 -42.30 -23.87
CA LYS A 3 52.73 -41.41 -23.88
C LYS A 3 51.84 -41.67 -22.66
N LEU A 4 51.73 -40.67 -21.80
CA LEU A 4 50.83 -40.63 -20.65
C LEU A 4 49.46 -40.08 -21.11
N ASN A 5 48.56 -40.95 -21.57
CA ASN A 5 47.17 -40.58 -21.90
C ASN A 5 46.24 -41.65 -21.34
N LYS A 6 45.86 -41.56 -20.06
CA LYS A 6 44.71 -42.25 -19.42
C LYS A 6 44.68 -41.93 -17.92
N LEU A 7 44.46 -40.67 -17.54
CA LEU A 7 44.01 -40.33 -16.20
C LEU A 7 43.47 -38.89 -16.17
N LEU A 8 42.28 -38.65 -16.75
CA LEU A 8 41.52 -37.39 -16.56
C LEU A 8 40.09 -37.59 -17.11
N LEU A 9 39.33 -38.49 -16.48
CA LEU A 9 37.89 -38.58 -16.70
C LEU A 9 37.19 -39.17 -15.46
N ALA A 10 37.38 -38.53 -14.31
CA ALA A 10 36.65 -38.88 -13.08
C ALA A 10 36.65 -37.75 -12.01
N VAL A 11 36.69 -36.47 -12.41
CA VAL A 11 36.57 -35.33 -11.46
C VAL A 11 35.57 -34.25 -11.95
N ALA A 12 34.78 -34.52 -12.99
CA ALA A 12 33.72 -33.62 -13.45
C ALA A 12 32.30 -34.10 -13.06
N GLY A 13 32.19 -35.27 -12.41
CA GLY A 13 30.90 -35.90 -12.06
C GLY A 13 30.43 -35.73 -10.62
N THR A 14 31.23 -35.08 -9.76
CA THR A 14 30.92 -34.92 -8.32
C THR A 14 30.77 -33.47 -7.86
N LEU A 15 30.82 -32.50 -8.77
CA LEU A 15 30.50 -31.09 -8.48
C LEU A 15 29.10 -30.67 -8.96
N ILE A 16 28.33 -31.58 -9.55
CA ILE A 16 26.90 -31.39 -9.88
C ILE A 16 26.00 -32.14 -8.87
N ALA A 17 26.54 -32.44 -7.69
CA ALA A 17 25.78 -32.87 -6.51
C ALA A 17 25.94 -31.77 -5.44
N GLY A 18 25.24 -30.65 -5.62
CA GLY A 18 25.39 -29.50 -4.74
C GLY A 18 24.35 -28.41 -4.93
N GLN A 19 23.72 -28.32 -6.10
CA GLN A 19 22.41 -27.65 -6.19
C GLN A 19 21.38 -28.63 -5.66
N VAL A 20 21.31 -28.75 -4.34
CA VAL A 20 20.05 -29.13 -3.70
C VAL A 20 19.00 -28.24 -4.35
N LEU A 21 18.00 -28.84 -5.00
CA LEU A 21 16.83 -28.10 -5.48
C LEU A 21 16.36 -27.27 -4.28
N ALA A 22 16.62 -25.96 -4.32
CA ALA A 22 16.48 -25.14 -3.15
C ALA A 22 14.98 -25.05 -2.85
N ALA A 23 14.59 -25.56 -1.69
CA ALA A 23 13.19 -25.62 -1.28
C ALA A 23 12.81 -24.34 -0.55
N PRO A 24 11.51 -23.96 -0.54
CA PRO A 24 11.02 -22.86 0.27
C PRO A 24 11.45 -23.00 1.73
N VAL A 25 11.98 -21.91 2.32
CA VAL A 25 12.43 -21.89 3.72
C VAL A 25 11.27 -22.25 4.63
N THR A 26 11.47 -23.26 5.47
CA THR A 26 10.49 -23.73 6.44
C THR A 26 10.76 -23.16 7.83
N PRO A 27 9.77 -23.20 8.74
CA PRO A 27 9.99 -22.92 10.16
C PRO A 27 11.11 -23.75 10.82
N ALA A 28 11.38 -24.96 10.33
CA ALA A 28 12.47 -25.79 10.84
C ALA A 28 13.84 -25.23 10.43
N ASP A 29 13.97 -24.72 9.21
CA ASP A 29 15.20 -24.07 8.73
C ASP A 29 15.48 -22.79 9.51
N ILE A 30 14.45 -22.02 9.83
CA ILE A 30 14.55 -20.82 10.67
C ILE A 30 15.03 -21.18 12.08
N THR A 31 14.47 -22.24 12.69
CA THR A 31 14.94 -22.74 13.99
C THR A 31 16.41 -23.16 13.94
N ALA A 32 16.82 -23.90 12.90
CA ALA A 32 18.20 -24.36 12.75
C ALA A 32 19.19 -23.20 12.56
N ALA A 33 18.84 -22.22 11.71
CA ALA A 33 19.65 -21.02 11.49
C ALA A 33 19.77 -20.17 12.76
N ARG A 34 18.67 -20.01 13.53
CA ARG A 34 18.71 -19.31 14.81
C ARG A 34 19.60 -20.03 15.81
N GLY A 35 19.48 -21.35 15.93
CA GLY A 35 20.29 -22.17 16.84
C GLY A 35 21.78 -22.14 16.56
N THR A 36 22.18 -21.84 15.32
CA THR A 36 23.58 -21.68 14.90
C THR A 36 24.06 -20.22 14.88
N GLY A 37 23.21 -19.26 15.20
CA GLY A 37 23.53 -17.83 15.17
C GLY A 37 23.68 -17.24 13.76
N ASN A 38 23.22 -17.95 12.73
CA ASN A 38 23.34 -17.57 11.32
C ASN A 38 22.03 -17.01 10.73
N LEU A 39 20.98 -16.83 11.54
CA LEU A 39 19.72 -16.25 11.09
C LEU A 39 19.89 -14.73 10.89
N GLN A 40 19.54 -14.24 9.70
CA GLN A 40 19.33 -12.82 9.46
C GLN A 40 17.85 -12.50 9.68
N GLU A 41 17.55 -11.52 10.53
CA GLU A 41 16.17 -11.12 10.75
C GLU A 41 16.02 -9.62 10.91
N ALA A 42 14.91 -9.10 10.37
CA ALA A 42 14.53 -7.71 10.47
C ALA A 42 13.01 -7.60 10.58
N TRP A 43 12.54 -6.47 11.06
CA TRP A 43 11.13 -6.13 11.09
C TRP A 43 10.94 -4.78 10.40
N ILE A 44 9.95 -4.67 9.53
CA ILE A 44 9.54 -3.41 8.90
C ILE A 44 8.06 -3.14 9.13
N SER A 45 7.66 -1.87 9.02
CA SER A 45 6.26 -1.47 9.19
C SER A 45 5.81 -0.40 8.19
N GLY A 46 4.51 -0.13 8.15
CA GLY A 46 3.97 1.07 7.52
C GLY A 46 2.76 0.81 6.62
N ALA A 47 2.80 1.35 5.41
CA ALA A 47 1.66 1.39 4.50
C ALA A 47 1.27 0.00 3.97
N SER A 48 -0.04 -0.20 3.80
CA SER A 48 -0.59 -1.44 3.23
C SER A 48 -0.56 -1.46 1.70
N ALA A 49 -0.52 -0.31 1.04
CA ALA A 49 -0.57 -0.24 -0.42
C ALA A 49 0.60 -0.90 -1.15
N PRO A 50 1.88 -0.70 -0.74
CA PRO A 50 3.02 -1.27 -1.44
C PRO A 50 3.31 -2.71 -0.97
N THR A 51 2.43 -3.34 -0.18
CA THR A 51 2.75 -4.62 0.50
C THR A 51 3.25 -5.68 -0.48
N TYR A 52 2.63 -5.78 -1.66
CA TYR A 52 3.06 -6.74 -2.68
C TYR A 52 4.40 -6.34 -3.31
N ASN A 53 4.64 -5.04 -3.56
CA ASN A 53 5.94 -4.57 -4.04
C ASN A 53 7.04 -4.85 -3.02
N VAL A 54 6.82 -4.55 -1.74
CA VAL A 54 7.77 -4.82 -0.65
C VAL A 54 8.13 -6.31 -0.61
N PHE A 55 7.12 -7.17 -0.75
CA PHE A 55 7.32 -8.61 -0.85
C PHE A 55 8.14 -9.01 -2.08
N GLN A 56 7.85 -8.45 -3.26
CA GLN A 56 8.62 -8.70 -4.48
C GLN A 56 10.06 -8.18 -4.38
N GLY A 57 10.27 -7.03 -3.77
CA GLY A 57 11.61 -6.49 -3.51
C GLY A 57 12.40 -7.37 -2.56
N PHE A 58 11.76 -7.92 -1.52
CA PHE A 58 12.38 -8.92 -0.66
C PHE A 58 12.74 -10.19 -1.45
N ALA A 59 11.80 -10.68 -2.28
CA ALA A 59 11.95 -11.86 -3.13
C ALA A 59 13.07 -11.73 -4.18
N ALA A 60 13.34 -10.51 -4.68
CA ALA A 60 14.40 -10.25 -5.65
C ALA A 60 15.80 -10.53 -5.08
N GLY A 61 15.97 -10.37 -3.76
CA GLY A 61 17.22 -10.71 -3.06
C GLY A 61 17.35 -12.18 -2.65
N CYS A 62 16.35 -13.03 -2.93
CA CYS A 62 16.33 -14.42 -2.52
C CYS A 62 16.99 -15.36 -3.54
N ASP A 63 17.63 -16.42 -3.04
CA ASP A 63 18.04 -17.55 -3.85
C ASP A 63 16.79 -18.21 -4.48
N ALA A 64 16.95 -18.77 -5.69
CA ALA A 64 15.86 -19.33 -6.49
C ALA A 64 14.99 -20.33 -5.70
N ASP A 65 13.67 -20.16 -5.79
CA ASP A 65 12.64 -21.04 -5.20
C ASP A 65 12.70 -21.25 -3.67
N THR A 66 13.44 -20.41 -2.93
CA THR A 66 13.56 -20.51 -1.47
C THR A 66 12.55 -19.68 -0.69
N LEU A 67 11.71 -18.89 -1.35
CA LEU A 67 10.79 -17.96 -0.70
C LEU A 67 9.59 -18.67 -0.07
N SER A 68 9.25 -18.22 1.14
CA SER A 68 8.05 -18.56 1.91
C SER A 68 7.35 -17.31 2.41
N PHE A 69 6.03 -17.37 2.42
CA PHE A 69 5.13 -16.30 2.87
C PHE A 69 4.32 -16.76 4.09
N PHE A 70 4.31 -15.96 5.16
CA PHE A 70 3.63 -16.21 6.43
C PHE A 70 2.66 -15.09 6.74
N HIS A 71 1.47 -15.42 7.25
CA HIS A 71 0.47 -14.42 7.64
C HIS A 71 -0.45 -14.89 8.78
N ASP A 72 -1.07 -13.93 9.46
CA ASP A 72 -1.83 -14.16 10.71
C ASP A 72 -3.31 -14.51 10.54
N THR A 73 -3.84 -14.50 9.30
CA THR A 73 -5.27 -14.82 9.08
C THR A 73 -5.53 -16.32 8.94
N THR A 74 -6.80 -16.70 9.05
CA THR A 74 -7.28 -18.07 8.82
C THR A 74 -7.53 -18.39 7.34
N THR A 75 -7.37 -17.41 6.44
CA THR A 75 -7.64 -17.59 5.01
C THR A 75 -6.76 -18.69 4.44
N ALA A 76 -7.38 -19.70 3.83
CA ALA A 76 -6.71 -20.76 3.11
C ALA A 76 -6.63 -20.41 1.61
N GLY A 77 -5.52 -20.76 0.96
CA GLY A 77 -5.36 -20.62 -0.49
C GLY A 77 -4.16 -19.76 -0.90
N ALA A 78 -4.03 -19.56 -2.21
CA ALA A 78 -2.97 -18.78 -2.85
C ALA A 78 -3.21 -17.27 -2.71
N VAL A 79 -3.16 -16.77 -1.47
CA VAL A 79 -3.32 -15.34 -1.18
C VAL A 79 -2.00 -14.60 -1.35
N ARG A 80 -2.04 -13.47 -2.05
CA ARG A 80 -0.88 -12.57 -2.17
C ARG A 80 -0.80 -11.63 -0.95
N PRO A 81 0.41 -11.23 -0.53
CA PRO A 81 0.60 -10.17 0.45
C PRO A 81 -0.19 -8.90 0.07
N GLY A 82 -0.80 -8.26 1.07
CA GLY A 82 -1.76 -7.16 0.90
C GLY A 82 -3.23 -7.60 0.90
N SER A 83 -3.52 -8.88 0.69
CA SER A 83 -4.86 -9.48 0.84
C SER A 83 -4.97 -10.46 2.03
N ALA A 84 -3.92 -10.57 2.84
CA ALA A 84 -3.67 -11.73 3.70
C ALA A 84 -3.60 -11.41 5.21
N GLY A 85 -4.10 -10.26 5.65
CA GLY A 85 -3.98 -9.78 7.04
C GLY A 85 -3.00 -8.62 7.17
N ASP A 86 -2.83 -8.15 8.41
CA ASP A 86 -2.03 -6.95 8.70
C ASP A 86 -0.64 -7.28 9.28
N ASN A 87 -0.42 -8.52 9.73
CA ASN A 87 0.87 -9.00 10.23
C ASN A 87 1.37 -10.13 9.33
N LEU A 88 2.49 -9.89 8.68
CA LEU A 88 3.07 -10.75 7.66
C LEU A 88 4.52 -11.09 8.04
N ALA A 89 5.05 -12.15 7.46
CA ALA A 89 6.48 -12.37 7.40
C ALA A 89 6.88 -13.06 6.10
N TYR A 90 8.10 -12.79 5.64
CA TYR A 90 8.69 -13.39 4.45
C TYR A 90 9.98 -14.08 4.88
N ALA A 91 10.26 -15.27 4.35
CA ALA A 91 11.51 -15.96 4.62
C ALA A 91 12.08 -16.57 3.35
N CYS A 92 13.40 -16.52 3.19
CA CYS A 92 14.10 -17.16 2.08
C CYS A 92 15.57 -17.37 2.44
N THR A 93 16.33 -18.04 1.59
CA THR A 93 17.79 -17.99 1.67
C THR A 93 18.33 -16.88 0.80
N ARG A 94 19.42 -16.24 1.25
CA ARG A 94 20.11 -15.16 0.55
C ARG A 94 21.60 -15.45 0.55
N GLY A 95 22.14 -15.89 -0.58
CA GLY A 95 23.52 -16.40 -0.63
C GLY A 95 23.73 -17.58 0.32
N GLY A 96 22.72 -18.44 0.47
CA GLY A 96 22.72 -19.58 1.39
C GLY A 96 22.43 -19.25 2.86
N VAL A 97 22.20 -17.99 3.22
CA VAL A 97 21.88 -17.57 4.60
C VAL A 97 20.37 -17.43 4.77
N VAL A 98 19.79 -18.11 5.78
CA VAL A 98 18.36 -17.99 6.09
C VAL A 98 18.05 -16.57 6.58
N SER A 99 17.09 -15.94 5.94
CA SER A 99 16.66 -14.57 6.21
C SER A 99 15.16 -14.51 6.48
N VAL A 100 14.76 -13.73 7.48
CA VAL A 100 13.34 -13.50 7.84
C VAL A 100 13.06 -12.00 7.91
N LEU A 101 12.04 -11.54 7.18
CA LEU A 101 11.51 -10.19 7.28
C LEU A 101 10.11 -10.23 7.87
N TYR A 102 9.95 -9.77 9.11
CA TYR A 102 8.62 -9.47 9.66
C TYR A 102 8.11 -8.17 9.03
N HIS A 103 6.83 -8.09 8.70
CA HIS A 103 6.24 -6.94 8.06
C HIS A 103 4.84 -6.64 8.64
N THR A 104 4.68 -5.44 9.22
CA THR A 104 3.42 -5.00 9.82
C THR A 104 2.82 -3.82 9.06
N ILE A 105 1.60 -4.00 8.54
CA ILE A 105 0.86 -2.95 7.84
C ILE A 105 -0.36 -2.43 8.64
N ALA A 106 -0.55 -2.94 9.85
CA ALA A 106 -1.58 -2.47 10.78
C ALA A 106 -1.37 -0.98 11.11
N GLY A 107 -2.47 -0.21 11.21
CA GLY A 107 -2.46 1.18 11.68
C GLY A 107 -2.00 2.24 10.67
N GLY A 108 -1.47 1.82 9.52
CA GLY A 108 -1.18 2.68 8.36
C GLY A 108 0.23 3.26 8.32
N SER A 109 0.41 4.17 7.38
CA SER A 109 1.72 4.64 6.87
C SER A 109 2.57 5.36 7.92
N TYR A 110 1.94 6.02 8.91
CA TYR A 110 2.67 6.63 10.01
C TYR A 110 3.48 5.63 10.84
N ASN A 111 3.09 4.35 10.83
CA ASN A 111 3.78 3.30 11.58
C ASN A 111 5.16 2.93 10.99
N ALA A 112 5.54 3.47 9.83
CA ALA A 112 6.94 3.45 9.39
C ALA A 112 7.85 4.27 10.32
N PHE A 113 7.30 5.27 11.02
CA PHE A 113 8.04 6.22 11.88
C PHE A 113 7.66 6.11 13.36
N ALA A 114 6.38 5.87 13.66
CA ALA A 114 5.80 5.94 15.01
C ALA A 114 6.54 5.14 16.10
N PRO A 115 7.11 3.95 15.84
CA PRO A 115 7.87 3.22 16.84
C PRO A 115 9.11 3.97 17.33
N HIS A 116 9.72 4.77 16.47
CA HIS A 116 10.93 5.54 16.78
C HIS A 116 10.61 6.92 17.32
N VAL A 117 9.59 7.58 16.76
CA VAL A 117 9.24 8.97 17.09
C VAL A 117 8.39 9.05 18.35
N ASP A 118 7.39 8.17 18.49
CA ASP A 118 6.39 8.23 19.56
C ASP A 118 6.45 7.02 20.50
N GLY A 119 7.38 6.08 20.29
CA GLY A 119 7.50 4.86 21.09
C GLY A 119 6.31 3.90 20.93
N VAL A 120 5.57 3.98 19.81
CA VAL A 120 4.40 3.14 19.59
C VAL A 120 4.80 1.68 19.46
N SER A 121 4.24 0.83 20.32
CA SER A 121 4.41 -0.62 20.22
C SER A 121 3.48 -1.18 19.14
N LEU A 122 4.07 -1.81 18.13
CA LEU A 122 3.34 -2.45 17.04
C LEU A 122 3.23 -3.96 17.26
N THR A 123 2.22 -4.54 16.62
CA THR A 123 2.07 -5.98 16.51
C THR A 123 2.94 -6.50 15.38
N ARG A 124 3.49 -7.71 15.52
CA ARG A 124 4.07 -8.48 14.43
C ARG A 124 3.70 -9.94 14.56
N VAL A 125 3.98 -10.71 13.51
CA VAL A 125 4.00 -12.17 13.60
C VAL A 125 5.04 -12.59 14.65
N LYS A 126 4.68 -13.57 15.47
CA LYS A 126 5.58 -14.22 16.42
C LYS A 126 6.77 -14.82 15.67
N SER A 127 7.90 -14.99 16.34
CA SER A 127 9.08 -15.62 15.77
C SER A 127 8.70 -16.95 15.13
N LEU A 128 9.14 -17.13 13.88
CA LEU A 128 8.75 -18.27 13.05
C LEU A 128 9.47 -19.57 13.45
N ASP A 129 10.24 -19.59 14.54
CA ASP A 129 10.94 -20.77 15.03
C ASP A 129 9.97 -21.77 15.69
N SER A 130 9.91 -22.96 15.10
CA SER A 130 9.01 -24.07 15.40
C SER A 130 7.52 -23.77 15.21
N THR A 131 6.88 -24.44 14.24
CA THR A 131 5.43 -24.40 13.99
C THR A 131 4.60 -24.81 15.22
N ALA A 132 5.16 -25.61 16.13
CA ALA A 132 4.51 -26.03 17.37
C ALA A 132 4.34 -24.89 18.40
N GLY A 133 5.12 -23.79 18.29
CA GLY A 133 5.08 -22.66 19.24
C GLY A 133 4.46 -21.37 18.70
N ASN A 134 4.40 -21.20 17.37
CA ASN A 134 3.81 -20.04 16.70
C ASN A 134 2.40 -20.31 16.14
N GLY A 135 2.03 -21.57 15.89
CA GLY A 135 0.71 -21.89 15.35
C GLY A 135 0.56 -21.60 13.85
N CYS A 136 1.64 -21.21 13.16
CA CYS A 136 1.67 -21.14 11.70
C CYS A 136 1.42 -22.53 11.09
N VAL A 137 0.46 -22.62 10.18
CA VAL A 137 0.12 -23.86 9.47
C VAL A 137 0.39 -23.69 7.98
N ASN A 138 1.12 -24.62 7.38
CA ASN A 138 1.29 -24.65 5.93
C ASN A 138 -0.08 -24.83 5.27
N SER A 139 -0.43 -23.92 4.36
CA SER A 139 -1.74 -23.89 3.74
C SER A 139 -1.93 -24.98 2.67
N GLY A 140 -0.85 -25.56 2.17
CA GLY A 140 -0.80 -26.41 0.98
C GLY A 140 -0.87 -25.64 -0.34
N ALA A 141 -1.02 -24.31 -0.29
CA ALA A 141 -1.07 -23.45 -1.46
C ALA A 141 0.31 -22.85 -1.77
N THR A 142 0.51 -22.51 -3.04
CA THR A 142 1.67 -21.77 -3.53
C THR A 142 1.22 -20.53 -4.29
N ILE A 143 2.10 -19.52 -4.30
CA ILE A 143 1.96 -18.35 -5.18
C ILE A 143 3.19 -18.22 -6.07
N ASN A 144 2.97 -17.81 -7.31
CA ASN A 144 4.07 -17.43 -8.21
C ASN A 144 4.34 -15.94 -8.01
N VAL A 145 5.60 -15.58 -7.80
CA VAL A 145 5.99 -14.21 -7.45
C VAL A 145 6.77 -13.55 -8.59
N ASN A 146 7.74 -14.26 -9.15
CA ASN A 146 8.53 -13.87 -10.31
C ASN A 146 9.17 -15.14 -10.91
N ASP A 147 9.94 -14.98 -11.98
CA ASP A 147 10.61 -16.09 -12.67
C ASP A 147 11.63 -16.84 -11.79
N ASN A 148 12.11 -16.22 -10.72
CA ASN A 148 13.06 -16.80 -9.76
C ASN A 148 12.36 -17.47 -8.55
N GLN A 149 11.03 -17.33 -8.43
CA GLN A 149 10.22 -17.81 -7.32
C GLN A 149 8.90 -18.38 -7.85
N SER A 150 9.01 -19.59 -8.39
CA SER A 150 7.96 -20.27 -9.15
C SER A 150 6.93 -21.01 -8.28
N ALA A 151 7.25 -21.25 -7.00
CA ALA A 151 6.37 -21.96 -6.07
C ALA A 151 6.57 -21.53 -4.61
N THR A 152 6.28 -20.27 -4.30
CA THR A 152 6.39 -19.76 -2.91
C THR A 152 5.36 -20.40 -1.99
N ALA A 153 5.81 -21.05 -0.93
CA ALA A 153 4.95 -21.69 0.06
C ALA A 153 4.19 -20.66 0.91
N VAL A 154 2.91 -20.91 1.17
CA VAL A 154 2.07 -20.02 1.99
C VAL A 154 1.72 -20.68 3.34
N TYR A 155 2.03 -19.98 4.43
CA TYR A 155 1.71 -20.34 5.81
C TYR A 155 0.71 -19.35 6.39
N ARG A 156 -0.33 -19.87 7.06
CA ARG A 156 -1.43 -19.10 7.64
C ARG A 156 -1.50 -19.28 9.16
N THR A 157 -2.42 -18.57 9.81
CA THR A 157 -2.73 -18.67 11.25
C THR A 157 -1.54 -18.44 12.18
N CYS A 158 -0.52 -17.73 11.71
CA CYS A 158 0.61 -17.39 12.55
C CYS A 158 0.17 -16.50 13.72
N ALA A 159 0.61 -16.83 14.93
CA ALA A 159 0.33 -16.00 16.09
C ALA A 159 0.94 -14.60 15.88
N SER A 160 0.23 -13.57 16.34
CA SER A 160 0.71 -12.19 16.31
C SER A 160 0.50 -11.52 17.66
N GLY A 161 1.38 -10.57 17.98
CA GLY A 161 1.38 -9.86 19.25
C GLY A 161 2.36 -8.70 19.23
N THR A 162 2.32 -7.85 20.25
CA THR A 162 3.39 -6.86 20.45
C THR A 162 4.68 -7.57 20.83
N ALA A 163 5.84 -7.01 20.47
CA ALA A 163 7.13 -7.62 20.76
C ALA A 163 7.31 -7.99 22.25
N ALA A 164 6.86 -7.10 23.15
CA ALA A 164 6.89 -7.34 24.59
C ALA A 164 6.01 -8.52 25.03
N ALA A 165 4.83 -8.69 24.42
CA ALA A 165 3.93 -9.79 24.75
C ALA A 165 4.40 -11.13 24.17
N LEU A 166 5.09 -11.10 23.02
CA LEU A 166 5.59 -12.30 22.36
C LEU A 166 6.83 -12.89 23.03
N ASN A 167 7.73 -12.04 23.52
CA ASN A 167 8.96 -12.43 24.23
C ASN A 167 9.72 -13.59 23.54
N ASP A 168 9.96 -13.45 22.24
CA ASP A 168 10.34 -14.54 21.32
C ASP A 168 11.68 -14.33 20.63
N ASN A 169 12.56 -13.46 21.18
CA ASN A 169 13.89 -13.10 20.67
C ASN A 169 13.97 -12.56 19.22
N ALA A 170 12.85 -12.44 18.51
CA ALA A 170 12.79 -11.74 17.23
C ALA A 170 12.86 -10.21 17.46
N PRO A 171 13.16 -9.40 16.41
CA PRO A 171 13.36 -7.97 16.55
C PRO A 171 12.22 -7.29 17.32
N ALA A 172 12.60 -6.52 18.35
CA ALA A 172 11.65 -5.89 19.25
C ALA A 172 11.12 -4.54 18.75
N LEU A 173 11.80 -3.97 17.75
CA LEU A 173 11.46 -2.71 17.09
C LEU A 173 11.66 -2.88 15.58
N PRO A 174 10.82 -2.26 14.73
CA PRO A 174 11.11 -2.20 13.31
C PRO A 174 12.46 -1.53 13.04
N ALA A 175 13.16 -1.97 11.99
CA ALA A 175 14.33 -1.29 11.44
C ALA A 175 13.95 -0.01 10.68
N GLY A 176 12.66 0.14 10.37
CA GLY A 176 12.12 1.21 9.55
C GLY A 176 10.90 0.71 8.79
N GLY A 177 10.65 1.29 7.62
CA GLY A 177 9.40 1.01 6.92
C GLY A 177 9.17 1.76 5.62
N PHE A 178 7.96 1.59 5.10
CA PHE A 178 7.49 2.25 3.89
C PHE A 178 6.22 3.04 4.21
N SER A 179 6.18 4.31 3.80
CA SER A 179 5.02 5.17 4.00
C SER A 179 4.53 5.71 2.66
N ASP A 180 3.22 5.85 2.50
CA ASP A 180 2.60 6.47 1.31
C ASP A 180 3.03 7.93 1.12
N VAL A 181 3.53 8.56 2.19
CA VAL A 181 3.93 9.96 2.26
C VAL A 181 5.07 10.17 3.27
N GLU A 182 5.79 11.29 3.16
CA GLU A 182 6.82 11.69 4.12
C GLU A 182 6.28 12.00 5.53
N ALA A 183 7.13 11.81 6.53
CA ALA A 183 6.80 12.07 7.95
C ALA A 183 6.27 13.49 8.20
N GLN A 184 6.76 14.46 7.42
CA GLN A 184 6.32 15.85 7.48
C GLN A 184 4.81 15.98 7.29
N LEU A 185 4.16 15.17 6.45
CA LEU A 185 2.70 15.24 6.25
C LEU A 185 1.90 14.81 7.48
N PHE A 186 2.53 14.14 8.44
CA PHE A 186 1.96 13.84 9.75
C PHE A 186 2.32 14.91 10.81
N GLY A 187 3.01 15.98 10.42
CA GLY A 187 3.52 17.01 11.32
C GLY A 187 4.69 16.54 12.17
N LYS A 188 5.50 15.61 11.65
CA LYS A 188 6.62 14.99 12.38
C LYS A 188 7.94 15.23 11.66
N ASP A 189 8.97 15.49 12.46
CA ASP A 189 10.37 15.47 12.03
C ASP A 189 11.00 14.15 12.49
N VAL A 190 11.75 13.51 11.59
CA VAL A 190 12.36 12.20 11.80
C VAL A 190 13.88 12.22 11.75
N SER A 191 14.52 13.38 11.55
CA SER A 191 15.96 13.48 11.30
C SER A 191 16.83 12.95 12.46
N GLU A 192 16.34 13.03 13.70
CA GLU A 192 17.05 12.49 14.88
C GLU A 192 16.90 10.98 15.03
N PHE A 193 15.91 10.38 14.36
CA PHE A 193 15.52 8.99 14.53
C PHE A 193 15.99 8.08 13.39
N GLY A 194 16.24 8.64 12.21
CA GLY A 194 16.64 7.88 11.04
C GLY A 194 16.71 8.73 9.78
N THR A 195 16.88 8.05 8.65
CA THR A 195 16.93 8.65 7.32
C THR A 195 15.70 8.28 6.53
N GLN A 196 15.08 9.29 5.90
CA GLN A 196 14.01 9.10 4.93
C GLN A 196 14.56 9.27 3.51
N SER A 197 14.18 8.38 2.61
CA SER A 197 14.57 8.41 1.20
C SER A 197 13.37 8.17 0.29
N PRO A 198 13.37 8.64 -0.96
CA PRO A 198 12.36 8.28 -1.94
C PRO A 198 12.30 6.76 -2.09
N ALA A 199 11.08 6.20 -2.05
CA ALA A 199 10.87 4.80 -2.37
C ALA A 199 10.66 4.59 -3.88
N TYR A 200 10.71 5.64 -4.71
CA TYR A 200 10.53 5.54 -6.17
C TYR A 200 9.24 4.84 -6.64
N VAL A 201 8.22 4.85 -5.80
CA VAL A 201 6.87 4.36 -6.12
C VAL A 201 5.91 5.50 -5.81
N GLY A 202 4.96 5.74 -6.69
CA GLY A 202 3.85 6.65 -6.43
C GLY A 202 2.54 5.90 -6.28
N GLN A 203 1.64 6.43 -5.45
CA GLN A 203 0.31 5.91 -5.23
C GLN A 203 -0.75 6.92 -5.66
N VAL A 204 -1.72 6.44 -6.43
CA VAL A 204 -2.86 7.21 -6.91
C VAL A 204 -4.00 7.13 -5.90
N PHE A 205 -4.65 8.26 -5.63
CA PHE A 205 -5.79 8.37 -4.72
C PHE A 205 -7.03 8.93 -5.42
N GLY A 206 -8.21 8.54 -4.96
CA GLY A 206 -9.48 8.88 -5.59
C GLY A 206 -10.49 9.33 -4.57
N VAL A 207 -11.37 10.24 -5.00
CA VAL A 207 -12.61 10.49 -4.27
C VAL A 207 -13.59 9.37 -4.61
N ALA A 208 -14.00 8.64 -3.60
CA ALA A 208 -14.98 7.57 -3.69
C ALA A 208 -16.30 8.00 -3.05
N VAL A 209 -17.40 7.55 -3.64
CA VAL A 209 -18.76 7.81 -3.17
C VAL A 209 -19.56 6.50 -3.09
N SER A 210 -20.62 6.48 -2.29
CA SER A 210 -21.59 5.37 -2.33
C SER A 210 -22.31 5.34 -3.69
N LYS A 211 -22.77 4.16 -4.13
CA LYS A 211 -23.55 4.04 -5.38
C LYS A 211 -24.74 5.01 -5.45
N SER A 212 -25.46 5.18 -4.34
CA SER A 212 -26.61 6.08 -4.26
C SER A 212 -26.21 7.55 -4.45
N LEU A 213 -25.10 7.99 -3.86
CA LEU A 213 -24.56 9.33 -4.09
C LEU A 213 -24.05 9.50 -5.52
N TYR A 214 -23.37 8.50 -6.09
CA TYR A 214 -22.91 8.52 -7.48
C TYR A 214 -24.07 8.82 -8.45
N ARG A 215 -25.17 8.06 -8.34
CA ARG A 215 -26.35 8.24 -9.20
C ARG A 215 -27.06 9.58 -8.96
N ALA A 216 -27.11 10.04 -7.71
CA ALA A 216 -27.69 11.34 -7.38
C ALA A 216 -26.88 12.50 -7.99
N LEU A 217 -25.55 12.43 -7.94
CA LEU A 217 -24.66 13.40 -8.58
C LEU A 217 -24.79 13.36 -10.10
N GLN A 218 -24.87 12.18 -10.72
CA GLN A 218 -25.11 12.07 -12.16
C GLN A 218 -26.41 12.77 -12.57
N THR A 219 -27.48 12.55 -11.80
CA THR A 219 -28.78 13.21 -12.04
C THR A 219 -28.67 14.72 -11.88
N ALA A 220 -28.04 15.20 -10.82
CA ALA A 220 -27.84 16.63 -10.56
C ALA A 220 -27.02 17.32 -11.66
N GLN A 221 -26.13 16.58 -12.32
CA GLN A 221 -25.25 17.08 -13.38
C GLN A 221 -25.82 16.84 -14.79
N GLY A 222 -27.05 16.34 -14.91
CA GLY A 222 -27.68 16.08 -16.21
C GLY A 222 -27.04 14.94 -17.01
N ILE A 223 -26.30 14.05 -16.36
CA ILE A 223 -25.70 12.87 -17.01
C ILE A 223 -26.80 11.84 -17.26
N SER A 224 -27.02 11.49 -18.53
CA SER A 224 -28.13 10.62 -18.94
C SER A 224 -28.02 9.18 -18.43
N ARG A 225 -26.80 8.72 -18.13
CA ARG A 225 -26.51 7.37 -17.61
C ARG A 225 -26.58 7.30 -16.08
N ASN A 226 -27.69 7.76 -15.51
CA ASN A 226 -27.86 8.00 -14.07
C ASN A 226 -28.54 6.85 -13.29
N THR A 227 -28.61 5.64 -13.84
CA THR A 227 -29.12 4.44 -13.16
C THR A 227 -28.27 3.23 -13.48
N ASP A 228 -28.34 2.19 -12.63
CA ASP A 228 -27.60 0.94 -12.85
C ASP A 228 -28.05 0.20 -14.13
N ALA A 229 -29.30 0.39 -14.57
CA ALA A 229 -29.77 -0.16 -15.83
C ALA A 229 -29.15 0.54 -17.06
N LEU A 230 -28.88 1.84 -16.97
CA LEU A 230 -28.32 2.64 -18.06
C LEU A 230 -26.79 2.56 -18.14
N ASP A 231 -26.15 2.23 -17.02
CA ASP A 231 -24.69 2.13 -16.89
C ASP A 231 -24.32 1.10 -15.82
N PRO A 232 -24.49 -0.20 -16.13
CA PRO A 232 -24.20 -1.27 -15.18
C PRO A 232 -22.71 -1.39 -14.85
N THR A 233 -21.85 -0.87 -15.74
CA THR A 233 -20.39 -0.95 -15.65
C THR A 233 -19.75 0.28 -15.02
N PHE A 234 -20.53 1.31 -14.67
CA PHE A 234 -20.02 2.57 -14.09
C PHE A 234 -18.91 3.19 -14.93
N ASP A 235 -19.16 3.32 -16.22
CA ASP A 235 -18.16 3.76 -17.19
C ASP A 235 -17.58 5.15 -16.80
N PRO A 236 -16.25 5.28 -16.62
CA PRO A 236 -15.56 6.54 -16.32
C PRO A 236 -16.00 7.74 -17.15
N ALA A 237 -16.40 7.55 -18.41
CA ALA A 237 -16.89 8.62 -19.28
C ALA A 237 -18.15 9.29 -18.71
N TYR A 238 -19.01 8.53 -18.03
CA TYR A 238 -20.26 9.00 -17.44
C TYR A 238 -20.18 9.21 -15.93
N ALA A 239 -19.01 9.06 -15.31
CA ALA A 239 -18.85 9.38 -13.90
C ALA A 239 -19.20 10.86 -13.61
N PRO A 240 -19.87 11.15 -12.48
CA PRO A 240 -20.11 12.51 -12.04
C PRO A 240 -18.78 13.17 -11.64
N ASN A 241 -18.79 14.50 -11.58
CA ASN A 241 -17.62 15.31 -11.23
C ASN A 241 -17.83 16.15 -9.98
N ILE A 242 -16.78 16.30 -9.18
CA ILE A 242 -16.66 17.39 -8.21
C ILE A 242 -15.33 18.10 -8.39
N SER A 243 -15.25 19.37 -8.02
CA SER A 243 -13.96 20.06 -7.94
C SER A 243 -13.25 19.78 -6.62
N SER A 244 -11.93 19.95 -6.60
CA SER A 244 -11.14 19.92 -5.37
C SER A 244 -11.67 20.91 -4.34
N ALA A 245 -12.09 22.11 -4.76
CA ALA A 245 -12.68 23.11 -3.88
C ALA A 245 -14.01 22.65 -3.25
N GLN A 246 -14.85 21.94 -4.01
CA GLN A 246 -16.09 21.36 -3.49
C GLN A 246 -15.81 20.23 -2.48
N TYR A 247 -14.83 19.37 -2.74
CA TYR A 247 -14.41 18.35 -1.78
C TYR A 247 -13.82 18.99 -0.52
N THR A 248 -12.95 19.99 -0.66
CA THR A 248 -12.41 20.79 0.45
C THR A 248 -13.53 21.37 1.30
N ALA A 249 -14.53 22.02 0.70
CA ALA A 249 -15.66 22.60 1.41
C ALA A 249 -16.49 21.55 2.18
N LEU A 250 -16.64 20.34 1.63
CA LEU A 250 -17.27 19.23 2.34
C LEU A 250 -16.45 18.82 3.56
N ILE A 251 -15.14 18.52 3.40
CA ILE A 251 -14.33 17.97 4.49
C ILE A 251 -13.97 18.99 5.57
N THR A 252 -14.00 20.29 5.29
CA THR A 252 -13.84 21.36 6.29
C THR A 252 -15.15 21.68 7.02
N GLY A 253 -16.28 21.10 6.60
CA GLY A 253 -17.60 21.40 7.15
C GLY A 253 -18.19 22.73 6.70
N SER A 254 -17.61 23.38 5.68
CA SER A 254 -18.24 24.57 5.06
C SER A 254 -19.51 24.20 4.29
N TYR A 255 -19.58 22.97 3.74
CA TYR A 255 -20.79 22.38 3.16
C TYR A 255 -21.33 21.32 4.12
N THR A 256 -22.41 21.66 4.84
CA THR A 256 -23.04 20.78 5.84
C THR A 256 -24.25 20.01 5.32
N ASN A 257 -24.62 20.22 4.05
CA ASN A 257 -25.69 19.51 3.34
C ASN A 257 -25.35 19.39 1.85
N TRP A 258 -26.11 18.55 1.12
CA TRP A 258 -25.85 18.26 -0.28
C TRP A 258 -26.33 19.33 -1.25
N SER A 259 -27.07 20.36 -0.82
CA SER A 259 -27.75 21.32 -1.72
C SER A 259 -26.81 22.05 -2.69
N LYS A 260 -25.53 22.17 -2.33
CA LYS A 260 -24.49 22.79 -3.18
C LYS A 260 -24.02 21.90 -4.34
N LEU A 261 -24.23 20.59 -4.24
CA LEU A 261 -23.84 19.59 -5.25
C LEU A 261 -25.04 18.89 -5.89
N ILE A 262 -26.14 18.78 -5.14
CA ILE A 262 -27.40 18.15 -5.54
C ILE A 262 -28.51 19.14 -5.20
N PRO A 263 -29.02 19.92 -6.19
CA PRO A 263 -30.01 20.95 -5.95
C PRO A 263 -31.21 20.44 -5.13
N ASN A 264 -31.65 21.27 -4.18
CA ASN A 264 -32.77 21.00 -3.25
C ASN A 264 -32.56 19.85 -2.25
N ASN A 265 -31.38 19.22 -2.20
CA ASN A 265 -31.10 18.18 -1.21
C ASN A 265 -30.58 18.76 0.11
N THR A 266 -31.51 19.17 0.98
CA THR A 266 -31.20 19.76 2.30
C THR A 266 -31.36 18.79 3.46
N THR A 267 -32.06 17.66 3.25
CA THR A 267 -32.44 16.72 4.32
C THR A 267 -31.57 15.49 4.39
N THR A 268 -30.91 15.11 3.28
CA THR A 268 -30.02 13.94 3.30
C THR A 268 -28.74 14.29 4.05
N PRO A 269 -28.33 13.49 5.05
CA PRO A 269 -27.08 13.75 5.75
C PRO A 269 -25.87 13.70 4.82
N VAL A 270 -24.94 14.65 5.00
CA VAL A 270 -23.59 14.58 4.46
C VAL A 270 -22.79 13.68 5.39
N ARG A 271 -22.36 12.52 4.86
CA ARG A 271 -21.51 11.58 5.59
C ARG A 271 -20.13 11.57 4.97
N ILE A 272 -19.16 12.07 5.70
CA ILE A 272 -17.75 12.03 5.33
C ILE A 272 -17.13 10.79 5.97
N GLY A 273 -16.77 9.82 5.14
CA GLY A 273 -15.97 8.69 5.55
C GLY A 273 -14.50 9.05 5.39
N ARG A 274 -13.78 9.18 6.50
CA ARG A 274 -12.35 9.52 6.49
C ARG A 274 -11.54 8.49 7.25
N ARG A 275 -10.22 8.51 7.05
CA ARG A 275 -9.30 7.65 7.80
C ARG A 275 -8.79 8.38 9.04
N VAL A 276 -8.34 7.61 10.02
CA VAL A 276 -7.66 8.15 11.22
C VAL A 276 -6.40 8.96 10.84
N ASN A 277 -5.96 9.86 11.71
CA ASN A 277 -4.85 10.78 11.43
C ASN A 277 -3.50 10.09 11.14
N THR A 278 -3.31 8.84 11.55
CA THR A 278 -2.10 8.04 11.27
C THR A 278 -2.09 7.41 9.87
N SER A 279 -3.16 7.59 9.09
CA SER A 279 -3.30 7.01 7.75
C SER A 279 -2.62 7.89 6.68
N GLY A 280 -1.77 7.28 5.86
CA GLY A 280 -1.24 7.94 4.66
C GLY A 280 -2.34 8.44 3.72
N THR A 281 -3.41 7.68 3.52
CA THR A 281 -4.59 8.15 2.75
C THR A 281 -5.16 9.47 3.29
N GLN A 282 -5.23 9.62 4.62
CA GLN A 282 -5.70 10.87 5.24
C GLN A 282 -4.68 11.99 5.07
N ALA A 283 -3.40 11.71 5.30
CA ALA A 283 -2.31 12.66 5.11
C ALA A 283 -2.23 13.15 3.66
N SER A 284 -2.34 12.24 2.68
CA SER A 284 -2.46 12.53 1.25
C SER A 284 -3.66 13.41 0.94
N SER A 285 -4.84 13.09 1.51
CA SER A 285 -6.04 13.93 1.37
C SER A 285 -5.81 15.34 1.92
N ASN A 286 -5.18 15.48 3.08
CA ASN A 286 -4.92 16.78 3.70
C ASN A 286 -3.93 17.59 2.86
N ALA A 287 -2.82 16.98 2.42
CA ALA A 287 -1.84 17.66 1.59
C ALA A 287 -2.42 18.06 0.24
N PHE A 288 -3.23 17.21 -0.39
CA PHE A 288 -3.81 17.50 -1.69
C PHE A 288 -4.90 18.58 -1.64
N PHE A 289 -5.91 18.40 -0.79
CA PHE A 289 -7.12 19.24 -0.78
C PHE A 289 -7.00 20.46 0.14
N LEU A 290 -6.30 20.31 1.26
CA LEU A 290 -6.18 21.35 2.29
C LEU A 290 -4.85 22.07 2.23
N LYS A 291 -3.92 21.59 1.37
CA LYS A 291 -2.53 22.06 1.28
C LYS A 291 -1.84 22.05 2.64
N ASN A 292 -2.23 21.11 3.51
CA ASN A 292 -1.72 21.00 4.86
C ASN A 292 -0.91 19.70 5.00
N PRO A 293 0.38 19.76 5.35
CA PRO A 293 1.15 20.94 5.80
C PRO A 293 1.87 21.72 4.69
N CYS A 294 1.67 21.38 3.42
CA CYS A 294 2.48 21.86 2.31
C CYS A 294 2.48 23.38 2.05
N ASN A 295 1.48 24.13 2.51
CA ASN A 295 1.41 25.59 2.46
C ASN A 295 1.40 26.21 3.86
N GLY A 296 2.32 25.78 4.74
CA GLY A 296 2.34 26.16 6.15
C GLY A 296 2.15 27.67 6.43
N ASP A 297 1.13 28.00 7.21
CA ASP A 297 1.28 28.41 8.62
C ASP A 297 -0.12 28.47 9.26
N PRO A 298 -0.45 27.53 10.18
CA PRO A 298 -1.72 27.54 10.91
C PRO A 298 -1.96 28.84 11.69
N SER A 299 -0.90 29.54 12.11
CA SER A 299 -0.95 30.75 12.94
C SER A 299 -1.46 31.98 12.19
N ILE A 300 -1.41 31.98 10.86
CA ILE A 300 -2.00 33.02 9.99
C ILE A 300 -3.20 32.49 9.19
N GLY A 301 -3.77 31.35 9.59
CA GLY A 301 -4.96 30.77 8.95
C GLY A 301 -4.70 30.10 7.59
N GLY A 302 -3.43 29.85 7.22
CA GLY A 302 -3.06 29.29 5.93
C GLY A 302 -3.26 27.77 5.79
N ALA A 303 -3.44 27.06 6.91
CA ALA A 303 -3.62 25.61 6.93
C ALA A 303 -5.07 25.23 7.25
N LEU A 304 -5.83 24.81 6.23
CA LEU A 304 -7.15 24.22 6.47
C LEU A 304 -6.98 22.87 7.19
N ILE A 305 -7.91 22.57 8.10
CA ILE A 305 -7.93 21.33 8.89
C ILE A 305 -9.23 20.59 8.55
N PRO A 306 -9.18 19.26 8.30
CA PRO A 306 -10.38 18.50 8.05
C PRO A 306 -11.18 18.35 9.36
N GLN A 307 -12.51 18.29 9.25
CA GLN A 307 -13.35 17.93 10.39
C GLN A 307 -13.00 16.51 10.86
N THR A 308 -12.85 16.33 12.17
CA THR A 308 -12.79 15.03 12.84
C THR A 308 -14.21 14.62 13.27
N ALA A 309 -14.39 13.39 13.74
CA ALA A 309 -15.67 12.99 14.32
C ALA A 309 -16.06 13.90 15.51
N ALA A 310 -15.07 14.28 16.32
CA ALA A 310 -15.25 15.17 17.46
C ALA A 310 -15.60 16.61 17.05
N SER A 311 -14.87 17.19 16.09
CA SER A 311 -15.12 18.58 15.68
C SER A 311 -16.42 18.72 14.89
N ALA A 312 -16.80 17.70 14.10
CA ALA A 312 -18.08 17.66 13.41
C ALA A 312 -19.27 17.66 14.38
N ALA A 313 -19.18 16.90 15.48
CA ALA A 313 -20.20 16.93 16.53
C ALA A 313 -20.32 18.33 17.16
N GLY A 314 -19.20 19.05 17.28
CA GLY A 314 -19.16 20.43 17.77
C GLY A 314 -19.85 21.46 16.86
N LEU A 315 -20.13 21.15 15.59
CA LEU A 315 -20.88 22.04 14.70
C LEU A 315 -22.38 22.15 15.06
N GLY A 316 -22.91 21.21 15.85
CA GLY A 316 -24.34 21.16 16.18
C GLY A 316 -25.25 20.86 15.00
N VAL A 317 -24.70 20.37 13.88
CA VAL A 317 -25.45 20.02 12.66
C VAL A 317 -25.65 18.51 12.59
N SER A 318 -26.85 18.03 12.93
CA SER A 318 -27.16 16.59 12.95
C SER A 318 -27.09 15.91 11.58
N THR A 319 -27.15 16.70 10.49
CA THR A 319 -27.02 16.22 9.12
C THR A 319 -25.58 16.17 8.62
N TYR A 320 -24.58 16.62 9.39
CA TYR A 320 -23.18 16.56 9.00
C TYR A 320 -22.43 15.57 9.90
N ILE A 321 -22.03 14.44 9.31
CA ILE A 321 -21.53 13.28 10.04
C ILE A 321 -20.15 12.93 9.51
N VAL A 322 -19.16 12.87 10.40
CA VAL A 322 -17.81 12.42 10.07
C VAL A 322 -17.54 11.10 10.79
N THR A 323 -17.05 10.11 10.07
CA THR A 323 -16.57 8.84 10.66
C THR A 323 -15.08 8.67 10.39
N GLU A 324 -14.34 8.21 11.41
CA GLU A 324 -12.90 7.98 11.33
C GLU A 324 -12.61 6.48 11.43
N ASP A 325 -12.14 5.91 10.34
CA ASP A 325 -11.92 4.46 10.22
C ASP A 325 -10.40 4.14 10.23
N SER A 326 -10.03 3.10 10.98
CA SER A 326 -8.63 2.67 11.12
C SER A 326 -8.07 2.00 9.86
N SER A 327 -8.94 1.41 9.01
CA SER A 327 -8.56 0.69 7.79
C SER A 327 -9.43 1.10 6.59
N THR A 328 -8.90 0.92 5.37
CA THR A 328 -9.70 1.10 4.14
C THR A 328 -10.86 0.09 4.09
N SER A 329 -10.65 -1.13 4.60
CA SER A 329 -11.70 -2.15 4.69
C SER A 329 -12.88 -1.70 5.56
N SER A 330 -12.62 -1.08 6.72
CA SER A 330 -13.67 -0.53 7.58
C SER A 330 -14.41 0.62 6.89
N LEU A 331 -13.67 1.51 6.21
CA LEU A 331 -14.23 2.60 5.44
C LEU A 331 -15.13 2.11 4.28
N LYS A 332 -14.71 1.08 3.55
CA LYS A 332 -15.50 0.43 2.47
C LYS A 332 -16.91 0.02 2.93
N THR A 333 -17.03 -0.50 4.15
CA THR A 333 -18.34 -0.91 4.70
C THR A 333 -19.36 0.23 4.80
N LYS A 334 -18.88 1.47 4.94
CA LYS A 334 -19.74 2.66 5.05
C LYS A 334 -20.40 3.01 3.72
N PHE A 335 -19.72 2.74 2.60
CA PHE A 335 -20.23 3.02 1.26
C PHE A 335 -21.35 2.07 0.81
N THR A 336 -21.48 0.91 1.45
CA THR A 336 -22.38 -0.17 1.03
C THR A 336 -23.85 0.05 1.40
N HIS A 337 -24.18 1.08 2.20
CA HIS A 337 -25.57 1.32 2.57
C HIS A 337 -26.40 1.82 1.37
N PRO A 338 -27.57 1.23 1.08
CA PRO A 338 -28.30 1.44 -0.18
C PRO A 338 -28.78 2.89 -0.37
N THR A 339 -29.00 3.63 0.72
CA THR A 339 -29.58 4.99 0.68
C THR A 339 -28.69 6.08 1.28
N ASN A 340 -27.56 5.73 1.90
CA ASN A 340 -26.72 6.76 2.53
C ASN A 340 -25.81 7.40 1.51
N TYR A 341 -25.75 8.73 1.52
CA TYR A 341 -24.77 9.48 0.75
C TYR A 341 -23.48 9.56 1.56
N VAL A 342 -22.48 8.80 1.13
CA VAL A 342 -21.16 8.73 1.77
C VAL A 342 -20.12 9.12 0.73
N ILE A 343 -19.18 9.97 1.14
CA ILE A 343 -18.04 10.38 0.33
C ILE A 343 -16.76 10.29 1.16
N GLY A 344 -15.64 9.95 0.53
CA GLY A 344 -14.34 9.87 1.18
C GLY A 344 -13.20 9.68 0.20
N VAL A 345 -11.96 9.69 0.69
CA VAL A 345 -10.79 9.33 -0.11
C VAL A 345 -10.45 7.86 0.11
N MET A 346 -10.16 7.17 -1.00
CA MET A 346 -9.51 5.87 -0.99
C MET A 346 -8.43 5.83 -2.05
N SER A 347 -7.43 5.02 -1.82
CA SER A 347 -6.37 4.77 -2.78
C SER A 347 -6.79 3.78 -3.87
N LEU A 348 -6.18 3.92 -5.05
CA LEU A 348 -6.53 3.19 -6.28
C LEU A 348 -5.87 1.80 -6.34
N GLU A 349 -5.34 1.23 -5.27
CA GLU A 349 -5.19 -0.24 -5.22
C GLU A 349 -6.55 -0.93 -5.00
N ASN A 350 -7.53 -0.20 -4.50
CA ASN A 350 -8.88 -0.71 -4.26
C ASN A 350 -9.68 -0.74 -5.55
N ASP A 351 -9.99 -1.94 -6.04
CA ASP A 351 -10.85 -2.15 -7.21
C ASP A 351 -12.27 -2.52 -6.76
N TRP A 352 -13.24 -1.67 -7.07
CA TRP A 352 -14.64 -1.91 -6.73
C TRP A 352 -15.27 -3.01 -7.58
N ASP A 353 -14.71 -3.25 -8.76
CA ASP A 353 -15.22 -4.16 -9.79
C ASP A 353 -14.74 -5.60 -9.54
N ALA A 354 -13.49 -5.74 -9.08
CA ALA A 354 -12.93 -7.02 -8.66
C ALA A 354 -13.34 -7.46 -7.24
N GLU A 355 -13.89 -6.55 -6.42
CA GLU A 355 -14.33 -6.87 -5.06
C GLU A 355 -15.62 -7.71 -5.08
N THR A 356 -15.48 -9.00 -4.74
CA THR A 356 -16.60 -9.95 -4.68
C THR A 356 -17.40 -9.86 -3.38
N ARG A 357 -16.82 -9.25 -2.35
CA ARG A 357 -17.49 -9.03 -1.07
C ARG A 357 -18.53 -7.91 -1.18
N THR A 358 -19.80 -8.30 -1.08
CA THR A 358 -20.93 -7.38 -1.17
C THR A 358 -20.93 -6.32 -0.08
N ASP A 359 -20.34 -6.59 1.10
CA ASP A 359 -20.17 -5.62 2.17
C ASP A 359 -19.11 -4.54 1.88
N ARG A 360 -18.32 -4.70 0.81
CA ARG A 360 -17.14 -3.86 0.50
C ARG A 360 -17.11 -3.29 -0.91
N ASN A 361 -18.02 -3.70 -1.81
CA ASN A 361 -18.07 -3.25 -3.21
C ASN A 361 -19.09 -2.13 -3.49
N GLY A 362 -19.55 -1.45 -2.44
CA GLY A 362 -20.58 -0.41 -2.48
C GLY A 362 -20.12 0.99 -2.94
N TYR A 363 -18.85 1.17 -3.26
CA TYR A 363 -18.26 2.47 -3.61
C TYR A 363 -17.95 2.59 -5.10
N ARG A 364 -17.89 3.82 -5.60
CA ARG A 364 -17.41 4.15 -6.96
C ARG A 364 -16.51 5.36 -6.89
N PHE A 365 -15.44 5.37 -7.67
CA PHE A 365 -14.65 6.59 -7.87
C PHE A 365 -15.43 7.57 -8.74
N ILE A 366 -15.19 8.86 -8.56
CA ILE A 366 -15.79 9.93 -9.35
C ILE A 366 -14.69 10.77 -10.01
N LYS A 367 -15.09 11.62 -10.97
CA LYS A 367 -14.17 12.59 -11.53
C LYS A 367 -13.82 13.62 -10.47
N LEU A 368 -12.53 13.95 -10.41
CA LEU A 368 -12.01 15.07 -9.65
C LEU A 368 -11.44 16.08 -10.64
N ASP A 369 -11.92 17.32 -10.55
CA ASP A 369 -11.52 18.41 -11.46
C ASP A 369 -11.63 18.04 -12.95
N GLY A 370 -12.66 17.26 -13.29
CA GLY A 370 -12.98 16.83 -14.65
C GLY A 370 -12.35 15.50 -15.09
N VAL A 371 -11.41 14.95 -14.31
CA VAL A 371 -10.65 13.74 -14.70
C VAL A 371 -11.01 12.56 -13.82
N HIS A 372 -11.31 11.41 -14.44
CA HIS A 372 -11.55 10.17 -13.71
C HIS A 372 -10.25 9.38 -13.61
N PRO A 373 -9.87 8.85 -12.43
CA PRO A 373 -8.60 8.13 -12.27
C PRO A 373 -8.54 6.83 -13.09
N GLU A 374 -9.68 6.23 -13.41
CA GLU A 374 -9.78 4.99 -14.21
C GLU A 374 -10.09 5.23 -15.70
N THR A 375 -9.92 6.45 -16.23
CA THR A 375 -10.13 6.69 -17.67
C THR A 375 -9.13 5.87 -18.50
N PRO A 376 -9.60 5.10 -19.51
CA PRO A 376 -8.74 4.23 -20.32
C PRO A 376 -7.76 5.02 -21.20
N VAL A 377 -6.75 4.32 -21.73
CA VAL A 377 -5.85 4.85 -22.75
C VAL A 377 -6.66 5.15 -24.02
N ALA A 378 -6.50 6.35 -24.58
CA ALA A 378 -7.18 6.74 -25.80
C ALA A 378 -6.85 5.76 -26.94
N GLY A 379 -7.88 5.26 -27.63
CA GLY A 379 -7.69 4.30 -28.72
C GLY A 379 -7.46 2.85 -28.30
N SER A 380 -7.38 2.52 -27.00
CA SER A 380 -7.21 1.13 -26.53
C SER A 380 -8.42 0.23 -26.77
N GLY A 381 -9.60 0.81 -27.04
CA GLY A 381 -10.86 0.08 -27.11
C GLY A 381 -11.40 -0.38 -25.74
N ALA A 382 -10.66 -0.16 -24.65
CA ALA A 382 -11.11 -0.43 -23.29
C ALA A 382 -12.06 0.67 -22.80
N THR A 383 -13.02 0.31 -21.95
CA THR A 383 -13.94 1.26 -21.28
C THR A 383 -13.39 1.79 -19.96
N LYS A 384 -12.38 1.12 -19.38
CA LYS A 384 -11.76 1.45 -18.10
C LYS A 384 -10.28 1.12 -18.12
N ASP A 385 -9.45 1.93 -17.47
CA ASP A 385 -8.10 1.53 -17.09
C ASP A 385 -8.16 0.62 -15.86
N VAL A 386 -8.01 -0.69 -16.08
CA VAL A 386 -8.01 -1.71 -15.01
C VAL A 386 -6.84 -1.56 -14.04
N LYS A 387 -5.78 -0.87 -14.44
CA LYS A 387 -4.61 -0.57 -13.58
C LYS A 387 -4.76 0.77 -12.85
N ALA A 388 -5.74 1.60 -13.22
CA ALA A 388 -6.08 2.88 -12.60
C ALA A 388 -4.87 3.80 -12.34
N ARG A 389 -3.98 3.88 -13.33
CA ARG A 389 -2.72 4.64 -13.24
C ARG A 389 -2.45 5.52 -14.43
N ASN A 390 -3.03 5.24 -15.60
CA ASN A 390 -2.77 5.94 -16.86
C ASN A 390 -2.84 7.47 -16.70
N LYS A 391 -3.93 7.98 -16.11
CA LYS A 391 -4.10 9.43 -15.94
C LYS A 391 -3.10 10.05 -14.97
N ALA A 392 -2.68 9.31 -13.94
CA ALA A 392 -1.65 9.78 -13.03
C ALA A 392 -0.26 9.78 -13.69
N VAL A 393 0.15 8.68 -14.34
CA VAL A 393 1.47 8.61 -14.99
C VAL A 393 1.66 9.63 -16.10
N ASN A 394 0.56 10.05 -16.75
CA ASN A 394 0.57 11.10 -17.75
C ASN A 394 0.44 12.52 -17.19
N GLY A 395 0.18 12.68 -15.89
CA GLY A 395 0.01 13.98 -15.25
C GLY A 395 -1.38 14.60 -15.38
N ASP A 396 -2.31 13.92 -16.05
CA ASP A 396 -3.69 14.37 -16.22
C ASP A 396 -4.47 14.35 -14.89
N TYR A 397 -4.07 13.50 -13.94
CA TYR A 397 -4.76 13.32 -12.66
C TYR A 397 -3.81 13.58 -11.49
N GLY A 398 -4.01 14.71 -10.80
CA GLY A 398 -3.04 15.26 -9.84
C GLY A 398 -3.06 14.65 -8.44
N PHE A 399 -4.06 13.84 -8.08
CA PHE A 399 -4.13 13.24 -6.74
C PHE A 399 -3.29 11.95 -6.68
N HIS A 400 -1.98 12.17 -6.71
CA HIS A 400 -0.93 11.18 -6.80
C HIS A 400 0.18 11.60 -5.84
N MET A 401 0.57 10.70 -4.93
CA MET A 401 1.60 10.94 -3.93
C MET A 401 2.76 9.98 -4.08
N GLU A 402 3.97 10.41 -3.77
CA GLU A 402 5.18 9.61 -3.79
C GLU A 402 5.47 9.01 -2.42
N MET A 403 5.78 7.72 -2.45
CA MET A 403 6.10 6.94 -1.28
C MET A 403 7.54 7.19 -0.83
N VAL A 404 7.77 6.97 0.45
CA VAL A 404 9.10 7.07 1.06
C VAL A 404 9.44 5.80 1.81
N SER A 405 10.74 5.48 1.85
CA SER A 405 11.30 4.53 2.79
C SER A 405 11.90 5.27 3.97
N PHE A 406 11.84 4.67 5.16
CA PHE A 406 12.52 5.14 6.36
C PHE A 406 13.42 4.04 6.89
N VAL A 407 14.64 4.39 7.27
CA VAL A 407 15.59 3.51 7.96
C VAL A 407 15.96 4.19 9.27
N ALA A 408 15.70 3.51 10.39
CA ALA A 408 16.02 4.02 11.71
C ALA A 408 17.52 4.00 11.98
N ASN A 409 18.01 4.97 12.77
CA ASN A 409 19.41 5.02 13.22
C ASN A 409 19.80 3.74 14.00
N SER A 410 18.84 3.13 14.71
CA SER A 410 19.05 1.85 15.40
C SER A 410 19.26 0.65 14.48
N ALA A 411 18.96 0.79 13.17
CA ALA A 411 19.14 -0.26 12.18
C ALA A 411 20.48 -0.17 11.44
N ALA A 412 21.29 0.86 11.70
CA ALA A 412 22.57 1.06 11.03
C ALA A 412 23.51 -0.15 11.20
N GLY A 413 24.05 -0.65 10.10
CA GLY A 413 24.91 -1.82 10.01
C GLY A 413 24.21 -3.17 10.23
N THR A 414 22.88 -3.19 10.36
CA THR A 414 22.10 -4.43 10.56
C THR A 414 21.50 -4.93 9.25
N PHE A 415 21.01 -6.18 9.27
CA PHE A 415 20.22 -6.72 8.15
C PHE A 415 19.00 -5.83 7.81
N GLY A 416 18.43 -5.12 8.78
CA GLY A 416 17.29 -4.23 8.57
C GLY A 416 17.59 -3.05 7.64
N GLU A 417 18.74 -2.39 7.79
CA GLU A 417 19.18 -1.34 6.86
C GLU A 417 19.39 -1.91 5.46
N THR A 418 20.11 -3.04 5.35
CA THR A 418 20.41 -3.70 4.09
C THR A 418 19.13 -4.10 3.35
N VAL A 419 18.20 -4.79 4.01
CA VAL A 419 16.99 -5.31 3.36
C VAL A 419 16.04 -4.20 2.91
N ILE A 420 15.93 -3.09 3.65
CA ILE A 420 15.14 -1.93 3.20
C ILE A 420 15.77 -1.33 1.93
N GLY A 421 17.09 -1.13 1.91
CA GLY A 421 17.80 -0.61 0.74
C GLY A 421 17.66 -1.50 -0.49
N GLU A 422 17.77 -2.82 -0.32
CA GLU A 422 17.55 -3.79 -1.39
C GLU A 422 16.11 -3.77 -1.93
N ILE A 423 15.10 -3.67 -1.05
CA ILE A 423 13.70 -3.59 -1.47
C ILE A 423 13.47 -2.33 -2.33
N VAL A 424 13.99 -1.18 -1.89
CA VAL A 424 13.91 0.07 -2.67
C VAL A 424 14.62 -0.08 -4.01
N GLY A 425 15.84 -0.63 -4.02
CA GLY A 425 16.61 -0.87 -5.24
C GLY A 425 15.90 -1.81 -6.22
N ALA A 426 15.19 -2.81 -5.70
CA ALA A 426 14.45 -3.78 -6.51
C ALA A 426 13.20 -3.19 -7.19
N PHE A 427 12.66 -2.05 -6.73
CA PHE A 427 11.52 -1.42 -7.40
C PHE A 427 11.83 -0.98 -8.84
N SER A 428 13.10 -0.71 -9.14
CA SER A 428 13.58 -0.44 -10.49
C SER A 428 13.55 -1.67 -11.40
N THR A 429 13.69 -2.87 -10.83
CA THR A 429 13.80 -4.13 -11.56
C THR A 429 12.49 -4.92 -11.57
N LEU A 430 11.42 -4.39 -10.96
CA LEU A 430 10.10 -5.00 -11.00
C LEU A 430 9.60 -5.09 -12.44
N SER A 431 9.03 -6.26 -12.76
CA SER A 431 8.29 -6.44 -14.00
C SER A 431 7.14 -5.44 -14.07
N CYS A 432 6.99 -4.78 -15.22
CA CYS A 432 5.93 -3.81 -15.49
C CYS A 432 4.52 -4.39 -15.30
N ALA A 433 4.36 -5.69 -15.58
CA ALA A 433 3.10 -6.38 -15.39
C ALA A 433 2.71 -6.50 -13.89
N ASP A 434 3.70 -6.47 -13.01
CA ASP A 434 3.55 -6.74 -11.58
C ASP A 434 3.40 -5.47 -10.73
N VAL A 435 3.57 -4.28 -11.31
CA VAL A 435 3.20 -3.03 -10.64
C VAL A 435 1.71 -3.09 -10.29
N PRO A 436 1.31 -3.06 -9.00
CA PRO A 436 -0.08 -3.19 -8.62
C PRO A 436 -0.95 -2.06 -9.15
N ARG A 437 -2.26 -2.32 -9.17
CA ARG A 437 -3.27 -1.31 -9.51
C ARG A 437 -3.08 -0.07 -8.63
N GLY A 438 -3.22 1.11 -9.22
CA GLY A 438 -3.11 2.40 -8.53
C GLY A 438 -1.70 2.75 -8.03
N LEU A 439 -0.71 1.90 -8.29
CA LEU A 439 0.69 2.23 -8.09
C LEU A 439 1.37 2.54 -9.42
N THR A 440 2.39 3.38 -9.32
CA THR A 440 3.18 3.91 -10.43
C THR A 440 4.65 3.80 -10.06
N LEU A 441 5.52 3.60 -11.04
CA LEU A 441 6.95 3.70 -10.83
C LEU A 441 7.39 5.16 -11.02
N ASN A 442 8.34 5.59 -10.20
CA ASN A 442 8.93 6.91 -10.34
C ASN A 442 9.92 6.92 -11.52
N PRO A 443 9.96 7.99 -12.33
CA PRO A 443 10.94 8.16 -13.41
C PRO A 443 12.40 8.03 -12.99
N GLU A 444 12.75 8.44 -11.76
CA GLU A 444 14.10 8.33 -11.20
C GLU A 444 14.45 6.92 -10.71
N ALA A 445 13.48 6.00 -10.69
CA ALA A 445 13.74 4.61 -10.30
C ALA A 445 14.74 3.92 -11.23
N GLY A 446 14.96 4.42 -12.45
CA GLY A 446 15.74 3.69 -13.47
C GLY A 446 15.03 2.42 -13.95
N SER A 447 13.69 2.41 -13.91
CA SER A 447 12.89 1.26 -14.30
C SER A 447 13.04 0.92 -15.79
N ALA A 448 13.02 -0.37 -16.12
CA ALA A 448 12.94 -0.85 -17.49
C ALA A 448 11.55 -0.69 -18.14
N CYS A 449 10.56 -0.18 -17.40
CA CYS A 449 9.20 0.01 -17.88
C CYS A 449 9.01 1.23 -18.77
N VAL A 450 7.95 1.21 -19.58
CA VAL A 450 7.63 2.28 -20.52
C VAL A 450 7.07 3.51 -19.78
N ALA A 451 7.68 4.66 -20.01
CA ALA A 451 7.22 5.94 -19.49
C ALA A 451 5.86 6.35 -20.08
N GLY A 452 4.96 6.82 -19.20
CA GLY A 452 3.58 7.16 -19.56
C GLY A 452 2.61 5.98 -19.59
N GLU A 453 3.09 4.75 -19.39
CA GLU A 453 2.26 3.55 -19.17
C GLU A 453 2.35 3.11 -17.70
N GLU A 454 3.57 2.99 -17.20
CA GLU A 454 3.89 2.44 -15.87
C GLU A 454 4.73 3.39 -15.02
N VAL A 455 5.64 4.09 -15.71
CA VAL A 455 6.53 5.09 -15.11
C VAL A 455 5.88 6.46 -15.29
N ALA A 456 5.76 7.21 -14.19
CA ALA A 456 5.22 8.55 -14.24
C ALA A 456 6.14 9.50 -15.03
N LYS A 457 5.55 10.45 -15.75
CA LYS A 457 6.30 11.50 -16.47
C LYS A 457 6.80 12.61 -15.57
N MET A 458 6.34 12.62 -14.32
CA MET A 458 6.66 13.64 -13.34
C MET A 458 7.03 12.99 -12.02
N THR A 459 7.85 13.70 -11.25
CA THR A 459 8.20 13.34 -9.88
C THR A 459 8.20 14.54 -8.95
N ARG A 460 8.14 14.31 -7.65
CA ARG A 460 8.40 15.29 -6.60
C ARG A 460 9.62 14.91 -5.75
N GLY A 461 10.43 13.94 -6.18
CA GLY A 461 11.63 13.50 -5.48
C GLY A 461 11.36 12.99 -4.06
N GLY A 462 10.21 12.37 -3.80
CA GLY A 462 9.80 11.90 -2.47
C GLY A 462 9.38 13.03 -1.51
N ASN A 463 9.10 14.23 -2.02
CA ASN A 463 8.58 15.37 -1.26
C ASN A 463 7.23 15.80 -1.82
N ASN A 464 6.14 15.27 -1.25
CA ASN A 464 4.78 15.54 -1.70
C ASN A 464 4.34 17.00 -1.54
N CYS A 465 5.08 17.82 -0.80
CA CYS A 465 4.85 19.26 -0.72
C CYS A 465 5.54 20.08 -1.81
N GLN A 466 6.42 19.48 -2.61
CA GLN A 466 7.03 20.13 -3.77
C GLN A 466 6.12 20.10 -5.01
N ALA A 467 6.42 21.02 -5.93
CA ALA A 467 5.82 21.02 -7.26
C ALA A 467 6.33 19.82 -8.08
N ASN A 468 5.48 19.28 -8.96
CA ASN A 468 5.87 18.25 -9.91
C ASN A 468 6.98 18.76 -10.83
N GLN A 469 8.02 17.96 -11.00
CA GLN A 469 9.12 18.16 -11.92
C GLN A 469 8.95 17.20 -13.10
N MET A 470 8.95 17.71 -14.33
CA MET A 470 8.97 16.84 -15.52
C MET A 470 10.39 16.33 -15.75
N LEU A 471 10.49 15.03 -16.02
CA LEU A 471 11.74 14.39 -16.44
C LEU A 471 11.58 13.97 -17.91
N PHE A 472 12.53 14.41 -18.73
CA PHE A 472 12.56 14.18 -20.19
C PHE A 472 13.35 12.93 -20.55
#